data_AF-A0A8E2ECJ0-F1
#
_entry.id   AF-A0A8E2ECJ0-F1
#
_cell.length_a   1.000
_cell.length_b   1.000
_cell.length_c   1.000
_cell.angle_alpha   90.00
_cell.angle_beta   90.00
_cell.angle_gamma   90.00
#
_symmetry.space_group_name_H-M   'P 1'
#
loop_
_entity.id
_entity.type
_entity.pdbx_description
1 polymer ?
#
loop_
_entity_poly.entity_id
_entity_poly.type
_entity_poly.pdbx_seq_one_letter_code
_entity_poly.pdbx_strand_id
1 'polypeptide(L)' 'LGPKHASTLRTVNNLGLLYADQGKLGEAEEMYMRALQGYEEAVGMENVDRYIPALNTVWGLGNLFQAQKELVQAKQMF' A
#
# COMPACT_ATOMS: atom_id res chain seq x y z
N LEU A 1 21.84 -0.35 -0.57
CA LEU A 1 20.55 -0.78 0.02
C LEU A 1 19.87 -1.71 -0.98
N GLY A 2 19.42 -2.89 -0.54
CA GLY A 2 18.78 -3.88 -1.43
C GLY A 2 17.27 -3.66 -1.59
N PRO A 3 16.62 -4.38 -2.52
CA PRO A 3 15.19 -4.27 -2.78
C PRO A 3 14.31 -4.63 -1.58
N LYS A 4 14.76 -5.52 -0.69
CA LYS A 4 14.05 -5.93 0.53
C LYS A 4 14.43 -5.11 1.77
N HIS A 5 15.32 -4.12 1.62
CA HIS A 5 15.71 -3.30 2.75
C HIS A 5 14.53 -2.41 3.18
N ALA A 6 14.26 -2.31 4.47
CA ALA A 6 13.10 -1.58 5.01
C ALA A 6 12.97 -0.15 4.48
N SER A 7 14.08 0.57 4.32
CA SER A 7 14.08 1.92 3.75
C SER A 7 13.63 1.95 2.28
N THR A 8 14.01 0.94 1.48
CA THR A 8 13.59 0.81 0.08
C THR A 8 12.10 0.54 0.02
N LEU A 9 11.60 -0.37 0.85
CA LEU A 9 10.17 -0.71 0.94
C LEU A 9 9.32 0.47 1.42
N ARG A 10 9.84 1.28 2.34
CA ARG A 10 9.19 2.52 2.76
C ARG A 10 9.08 3.52 1.62
N THR A 11 10.10 3.63 0.77
CA THR A 11 10.02 4.47 -0.43
C THR A 11 8.94 3.96 -1.39
N VAL A 12 8.80 2.64 -1.57
CA VAL A 12 7.74 2.05 -2.39
C VAL A 12 6.36 2.35 -1.79
N ASN A 13 6.17 2.21 -0.48
CA ASN A 13 4.93 2.60 0.20
C ASN A 13 4.59 4.09 -0.03
N ASN A 14 5.59 4.98 0.02
CA ASN A 14 5.39 6.40 -0.22
C ASN A 14 5.00 6.71 -1.67
N LEU A 15 5.40 5.90 -2.64
CA LEU A 15 4.89 5.99 -4.01
C LEU A 15 3.40 5.59 -4.08
N GLY A 16 2.98 4.61 -3.28
CA GLY A 16 1.57 4.25 -3.14
C GLY A 16 0.72 5.43 -2.64
N LEU A 17 1.20 6.12 -1.60
CA LEU A 17 0.57 7.35 -1.08
C LEU A 17 0.48 8.44 -2.15
N LEU A 18 1.59 8.71 -2.84
CA LEU A 18 1.63 9.73 -3.89
C LEU A 18 0.65 9.44 -5.03
N TYR A 19 0.52 8.18 -5.45
CA TYR A 19 -0.44 7.81 -6.48
C TYR A 19 -1.89 7.87 -6.01
N ALA A 20 -2.15 7.50 -4.74
CA ALA A 20 -3.48 7.65 -4.14
C ALA A 20 -3.92 9.13 -4.13
N ASP A 21 -3.02 10.05 -3.73
CA ASP A 21 -3.26 11.49 -3.75
C ASP A 21 -3.52 12.05 -5.17
N GLN A 22 -2.97 11.40 -6.20
CA GLN A 22 -3.22 11.73 -7.61
C GLN A 22 -4.52 11.10 -8.16
N GLY A 23 -5.26 10.32 -7.36
CA GLY A 23 -6.42 9.54 -7.80
C GLY A 23 -6.06 8.34 -8.68
N LYS A 24 -4.77 8.02 -8.81
CA LYS A 24 -4.24 6.88 -9.58
C LYS A 24 -4.31 5.62 -8.74
N LEU A 25 -5.54 5.16 -8.47
CA LEU A 25 -5.78 4.14 -7.47
C LEU A 25 -5.19 2.77 -7.85
N GLY A 26 -5.07 2.45 -9.14
CA GLY A 26 -4.45 1.20 -9.60
C GLY A 26 -2.94 1.19 -9.35
N GLU A 27 -2.25 2.27 -9.70
CA GLU A 27 -0.81 2.41 -9.46
C GLU A 27 -0.50 2.48 -7.96
N ALA A 28 -1.40 3.08 -7.16
CA ALA A 28 -1.28 3.08 -5.71
C ALA A 28 -1.36 1.67 -5.12
N GLU A 29 -2.30 0.85 -5.59
CA GLU A 29 -2.49 -0.53 -5.15
C GLU A 29 -1.24 -1.36 -5.45
N GLU A 30 -0.70 -1.26 -6.66
CA GLU A 30 0.51 -1.98 -7.07
C GLU A 30 1.69 -1.65 -6.15
N MET A 31 1.89 -0.37 -5.83
CA MET A 31 2.99 0.05 -4.95
C MET A 31 2.80 -0.45 -3.51
N TYR A 32 1.60 -0.35 -2.95
CA TYR A 32 1.35 -0.88 -1.61
C TYR A 32 1.51 -2.40 -1.54
N MET A 33 0.99 -3.15 -2.52
CA MET A 33 1.14 -4.60 -2.57
C MET A 33 2.62 -5.02 -2.67
N ARG A 34 3.40 -4.33 -3.51
CA ARG A 34 4.84 -4.58 -3.63
C ARG A 34 5.59 -4.28 -2.33
N ALA A 35 5.24 -3.21 -1.63
CA ALA A 35 5.83 -2.87 -0.34
C ALA A 35 5.48 -3.93 0.72
N LEU A 36 4.21 -4.36 0.77
CA LEU A 36 3.74 -5.36 1.73
C LEU A 36 4.42 -6.72 1.52
N GLN A 37 4.48 -7.22 0.28
CA GLN A 37 5.19 -8.46 -0.04
C GLN A 37 6.67 -8.37 0.37
N GLY A 38 7.32 -7.24 0.10
CA GLY A 38 8.70 -7.05 0.51
C GLY A 38 8.89 -7.06 2.02
N TYR A 39 7.92 -6.55 2.79
CA TYR A 39 7.95 -6.62 4.25
C TYR A 39 7.68 -8.03 4.75
N GLU A 40 6.71 -8.76 4.19
CA GLU A 40 6.46 -10.19 4.47
C GLU A 40 7.73 -11.02 4.29
N GLU A 41 8.46 -10.80 3.19
CA GLU A 41 9.71 -11.51 2.92
C GLU A 41 10.87 -11.08 3.84
N ALA A 42 10.85 -9.85 4.35
CA ALA A 42 11.92 -9.30 5.17
C ALA A 42 11.79 -9.63 6.67
N VAL A 43 10.56 -9.68 7.20
CA VAL A 43 10.29 -9.89 8.64
C VAL A 43 9.52 -11.18 8.95
N GLY A 44 9.02 -11.88 7.93
CA GLY A 44 8.16 -13.07 8.10
C GLY A 44 6.69 -12.68 8.27
N MET A 45 5.80 -13.45 7.63
CA MET A 45 4.35 -13.19 7.59
C MET A 45 3.72 -13.10 8.99
N GLU A 46 4.25 -13.85 9.95
CA GLU A 46 3.83 -13.87 11.35
C GLU A 46 4.23 -12.64 12.18
N ASN A 47 5.08 -11.77 11.63
CA ASN A 47 5.58 -10.56 12.30
C ASN A 47 5.19 -9.26 11.56
N VAL A 48 4.53 -9.35 10.41
CA VAL A 48 4.07 -8.20 9.60
C VAL A 48 3.12 -7.31 10.41
N ASP A 49 2.27 -7.91 11.23
CA ASP A 49 1.32 -7.23 12.12
C ASP A 49 1.99 -6.51 13.29
N ARG A 50 3.23 -6.88 13.64
CA ARG A 50 4.02 -6.25 14.72
C ARG A 50 5.07 -5.27 14.21
N TYR A 51 5.22 -5.14 12.89
CA TYR A 51 6.19 -4.27 12.26
C TYR A 51 5.55 -2.99 11.74
N ILE A 52 5.77 -1.86 12.43
CA ILE A 52 5.13 -0.56 12.14
C ILE A 52 5.18 -0.16 10.66
N PRO A 53 6.32 -0.28 9.93
CA PRO A 53 6.35 0.08 8.51
C PRO A 53 5.43 -0.77 7.63
N ALA A 54 5.18 -2.04 7.99
CA ALA A 54 4.24 -2.89 7.26
C ALA A 54 2.79 -2.56 7.59
N LEU A 55 2.49 -2.26 8.86
CA LEU A 55 1.17 -1.79 9.28
C LEU A 55 0.74 -0.51 8.54
N ASN A 56 1.66 0.44 8.35
CA ASN A 56 1.38 1.65 7.58
C ASN A 56 0.93 1.32 6.13
N THR A 57 1.55 0.33 5.50
CA THR A 57 1.16 -0.15 4.16
C THR A 57 -0.24 -0.77 4.17
N VAL A 58 -0.56 -1.57 5.19
CA VAL A 58 -1.89 -2.18 5.34
C VAL A 58 -2.97 -1.12 5.54
N TRP A 59 -2.71 -0.07 6.32
CA TRP A 59 -3.62 1.07 6.46
C TRP A 59 -3.78 1.84 5.13
N GLY A 60 -2.69 2.02 4.38
CA GLY A 60 -2.73 2.61 3.04
C GLY A 60 -3.66 1.84 2.09
N LEU A 61 -3.56 0.50 2.07
CA LEU A 61 -4.44 -0.37 1.30
C LEU A 61 -5.91 -0.27 1.75
N GLY A 62 -6.16 -0.23 3.06
CA GLY A 62 -7.51 -0.07 3.60
C GLY A 62 -8.19 1.21 3.11
N ASN A 63 -7.49 2.34 3.20
CA ASN A 63 -7.97 3.64 2.72
C ASN A 63 -8.19 3.61 1.19
N LEU A 64 -7.28 2.98 0.46
CA LEU A 64 -7.37 2.85 -1.00
C LEU A 64 -8.60 2.08 -1.43
N PHE A 65 -8.88 0.93 -0.81
CA PHE A 65 -10.07 0.13 -1.13
C PHE A 65 -11.37 0.85 -0.78
N GLN A 66 -11.37 1.63 0.30
CA GLN A 66 -12.50 2.51 0.61
C GLN A 66 -12.72 3.54 -0.51
N ALA A 67 -11.66 4.23 -0.95
CA ALA A 67 -11.75 5.20 -2.04
C ALA A 67 -12.21 4.55 -3.37
N GLN A 68 -11.71 3.35 -3.69
CA GLN A 68 -12.17 2.59 -4.87
C GLN A 68 -13.67 2.27 -4.78
N LYS A 69 -14.14 1.83 -3.61
CA LYS A 69 -15.57 1.55 -3.37
C LYS A 69 -16.43 2.80 -3.55
N GLU A 70 -16.01 3.93 -2.98
CA GLU A 70 -16.73 5.21 -3.11
C GLU A 70 -16.80 5.67 -4.57
N LEU A 71 -15.72 5.54 -5.33
CA LEU A 71 -15.70 5.86 -6.76
C LEU A 71 -16.63 4.95 -7.58
N VAL A 72 -16.66 3.65 -7.29
CA VAL A 72 -17.57 2.70 -7.96
C VAL A 72 -19.02 3.06 -7.67
N GLN A 73 -19.36 3.38 -6.41
CA GLN A 73 -20.70 3.81 -6.04
C GLN A 73 -21.08 5.12 -6.72
N ALA A 74 -20.19 6.12 -6.73
CA ALA A 74 -20.44 7.40 -7.40
C ALA A 74 -20.74 7.22 -8.90
N LYS A 75 -19.98 6.36 -9.59
CA LYS A 75 -20.20 6.04 -11.01
C LYS A 75 -21.54 5.34 -11.29
N GLN A 76 -22.13 4.65 -10.31
CA GLN A 76 -23.43 3.99 -10.45
C GLN A 76 -24.62 4.94 -10.25
N MET A 77 -24.39 6.14 -9.68
CA MET A 77 -25.45 7.12 -9.41
C MET A 77 -25.70 8.09 -10.59
N PHE A 78 -24.90 8.01 -11.64
CA PHE A 78 -25.01 8.79 -12.88
C PHE A 78 -25.18 7.87 -14.08
#